data_AF-A0A2R6I3K1-F1
#
_entry.id   AF-A0A2R6I3K1-F1
#
_cell.length_a   1.000
_cell.length_b   1.000
_cell.length_c   1.000
_cell.angle_alpha   90.00
_cell.angle_beta   90.00
_cell.angle_gamma   90.00
#
_symmetry.space_group_name_H-M   'P 1'
#
loop_
_entity.id
_entity.type
_entity.pdbx_description
1 polymer ?
#
loop_
_entity_poly.entity_id
_entity_poly.type
_entity_poly.pdbx_seq_one_letter_code
_entity_poly.pdbx_strand_id
1 'polypeptide(L)'
;MFALAPEILAALVALSFLGGAIVTSIGPGGILVVAGLYLLTSLSSAEVAGTASATFAVGAILGGAAFTRSGGIDWRVAGVVAATALFTAANYSLLDAVVAPLVYLISRAYLGGVAVGWWLAHRIVAERLKFALRVALIGVAASLVL
;
A
#
# COMPACT_ATOMS: atom_id res chain seq x y z
N MET A 1 -3.79 -13.38 -22.03
CA MET A 1 -3.57 -12.02 -21.48
C MET A 1 -4.92 -11.53 -20.99
N PHE A 2 -5.12 -11.38 -19.68
CA PHE A 2 -6.38 -10.86 -19.14
C PHE A 2 -6.54 -9.40 -19.57
N ALA A 3 -7.47 -9.12 -20.50
CA ALA A 3 -7.83 -7.76 -20.86
C ALA A 3 -8.85 -7.27 -19.84
N LEU A 4 -8.38 -6.62 -18.77
CA LEU A 4 -9.26 -5.93 -17.85
C LEU A 4 -9.91 -4.74 -18.56
N ALA A 5 -11.18 -4.48 -18.26
CA ALA A 5 -11.88 -3.32 -18.77
C ALA A 5 -11.18 -2.02 -18.32
N PRO A 6 -11.13 -0.97 -19.17
CA PRO A 6 -10.46 0.29 -18.83
C PRO A 6 -10.95 0.91 -17.51
N GLU A 7 -12.24 0.74 -17.20
CA GLU A 7 -12.87 1.24 -15.97
C GLU A 7 -12.31 0.55 -14.72
N ILE A 8 -12.04 -0.76 -14.81
CA ILE A 8 -11.41 -1.53 -13.72
C ILE A 8 -9.97 -1.04 -13.51
N LEU A 9 -9.22 -0.84 -14.61
CA LEU A 9 -7.85 -0.32 -14.52
C LEU A 9 -7.83 1.07 -13.88
N ALA A 10 -8.77 1.95 -14.27
CA ALA A 10 -8.91 3.28 -13.69
C ALA A 10 -9.25 3.22 -12.19
N ALA A 11 -10.17 2.34 -11.79
CA ALA A 11 -10.52 2.13 -10.39
C ALA A 11 -9.32 1.59 -9.57
N LEU A 12 -8.58 0.62 -10.10
CA LEU A 12 -7.37 0.11 -9.46
C LEU A 12 -6.31 1.20 -9.30
N VAL A 13 -6.11 2.05 -10.31
CA VAL A 13 -5.20 3.20 -10.23
C VAL A 13 -5.65 4.16 -9.14
N ALA A 14 -6.94 4.52 -9.11
CA ALA A 14 -7.49 5.44 -8.11
C ALA A 14 -7.35 4.90 -6.67
N LEU A 15 -7.73 3.63 -6.46
CA LEU A 15 -7.59 2.95 -5.17
C LEU A 15 -6.13 2.82 -4.74
N SER A 16 -5.23 2.51 -5.67
CA SER A 16 -3.79 2.40 -5.39
C SER A 16 -3.20 3.74 -5.02
N PHE A 17 -3.54 4.80 -5.76
CA PHE A 17 -3.12 6.17 -5.45
C PHE A 17 -3.64 6.61 -4.08
N LEU A 18 -4.94 6.40 -3.81
CA LEU A 18 -5.52 6.73 -2.51
C LEU A 18 -4.87 5.91 -1.38
N GLY A 19 -4.64 4.62 -1.60
CA GLY A 19 -3.92 3.74 -0.68
C GLY A 19 -2.53 4.26 -0.37
N GLY A 20 -1.78 4.70 -1.39
CA GLY A 20 -0.46 5.31 -1.19
C GLY A 20 -0.51 6.63 -0.40
N ALA A 21 -1.53 7.46 -0.60
CA ALA A 21 -1.69 8.68 0.19
C ALA A 21 -2.06 8.38 1.65
N ILE A 22 -2.88 7.35 1.90
CA ILE A 22 -3.32 6.94 3.24
C ILE A 22 -2.20 6.21 4.00
N VAL A 23 -1.39 5.39 3.32
CA VAL A 23 -0.33 4.62 4.00
C VAL A 23 0.69 5.54 4.68
N THR A 24 0.97 6.69 4.10
CA THR A 24 1.94 7.67 4.62
C THR A 24 1.41 8.51 5.78
N SER A 25 0.08 8.52 5.99
CA SER A 25 -0.57 9.34 7.02
C SER A 25 -1.12 8.52 8.19
N ILE A 26 -1.85 7.43 7.91
CA ILE A 26 -2.56 6.61 8.91
C ILE A 26 -1.98 5.18 8.98
N GLY A 27 -1.40 4.67 7.88
CA GLY A 27 -0.80 3.34 7.83
C GLY A 27 -1.58 2.25 7.07
N PRO A 28 -2.92 2.11 7.14
CA PRO A 28 -3.62 0.94 6.57
C PRO A 28 -3.88 1.04 5.05
N GLY A 29 -3.16 1.88 4.31
CA GLY A 29 -3.45 2.16 2.90
C GLY A 29 -3.41 0.94 1.97
N GLY A 30 -2.62 -0.09 2.30
CA GLY A 30 -2.53 -1.33 1.53
C GLY A 30 -3.84 -2.10 1.41
N ILE A 31 -4.78 -1.94 2.35
CA ILE A 31 -6.07 -2.64 2.30
C ILE A 31 -6.88 -2.27 1.05
N LEU A 32 -6.77 -1.02 0.58
CA LEU A 32 -7.48 -0.56 -0.62
C LEU A 32 -6.96 -1.25 -1.89
N VAL A 33 -5.66 -1.50 -1.96
CA VAL A 33 -5.04 -2.21 -3.09
C VAL A 33 -5.49 -3.67 -3.09
N VAL A 34 -5.44 -4.34 -1.94
CA VAL A 34 -5.85 -5.74 -1.80
C VAL A 34 -7.35 -5.89 -2.08
N ALA A 35 -8.19 -5.03 -1.51
CA ALA A 35 -9.64 -5.05 -1.75
C ALA A 35 -9.98 -4.75 -3.22
N GLY A 36 -9.30 -3.79 -3.84
CA GLY A 36 -9.50 -3.48 -5.26
C GLY A 36 -9.15 -4.65 -6.16
N LEU A 37 -8.00 -5.29 -5.94
CA LEU A 37 -7.61 -6.51 -6.66
C LEU A 37 -8.64 -7.63 -6.45
N TYR A 38 -9.06 -7.88 -5.22
CA TYR A 38 -9.98 -8.98 -4.90
C TYR A 38 -11.40 -8.76 -5.44
N LEU A 39 -11.92 -7.53 -5.37
CA LEU A 39 -13.31 -7.23 -5.71
C LEU A 39 -13.53 -6.88 -7.18
N LEU A 40 -12.52 -6.31 -7.85
CA LEU A 40 -12.67 -5.76 -9.20
C LEU A 40 -12.03 -6.64 -10.30
N THR A 41 -11.36 -7.72 -9.92
CA THR A 41 -10.72 -8.63 -10.87
C THR A 41 -11.15 -10.06 -10.63
N SER A 42 -10.95 -10.92 -11.63
CA SER A 42 -11.20 -12.37 -11.53
C SER A 42 -9.96 -13.15 -11.08
N LEU A 43 -9.01 -12.48 -10.41
CA LEU A 43 -7.79 -13.12 -9.94
C LEU A 43 -8.08 -14.08 -8.79
N SER A 44 -7.34 -15.18 -8.75
CA SER A 44 -7.35 -16.07 -7.60
C SER A 44 -6.81 -15.37 -6.34
N SER A 45 -7.15 -15.88 -5.15
CA SER A 45 -6.61 -15.36 -3.89
C SER A 45 -5.07 -15.38 -3.85
N ALA A 46 -4.44 -16.37 -4.50
CA ALA A 46 -2.99 -16.44 -4.62
C ALA A 46 -2.44 -15.31 -5.50
N GLU A 47 -3.06 -15.05 -6.66
CA GLU A 47 -2.66 -13.96 -7.56
C GLU A 47 -2.86 -12.58 -6.93
N VAL A 48 -3.95 -12.39 -6.18
CA VAL A 48 -4.19 -11.16 -5.41
C VAL A 48 -3.10 -10.97 -4.36
N ALA A 49 -2.83 -12.00 -3.56
CA ALA A 49 -1.81 -11.94 -2.51
C ALA A 49 -0.40 -11.72 -3.07
N GLY A 50 -0.05 -12.40 -4.17
CA GLY A 50 1.25 -12.27 -4.82
C GLY A 50 1.45 -10.90 -5.48
N THR A 51 0.46 -10.42 -6.23
CA THR A 51 0.50 -9.10 -6.88
C THR A 51 0.57 -7.98 -5.84
N ALA A 52 -0.19 -8.08 -4.75
CA ALA A 52 -0.13 -7.12 -3.64
C ALA A 52 1.22 -7.18 -2.92
N SER A 53 1.73 -8.38 -2.61
CA SER A 53 3.03 -8.56 -1.94
C SER A 53 4.18 -7.99 -2.77
N ALA A 54 4.18 -8.22 -4.09
CA ALA A 54 5.17 -7.65 -4.99
C ALA A 54 5.11 -6.11 -5.02
N THR A 55 3.90 -5.53 -5.04
CA THR A 55 3.69 -4.08 -4.95
C THR A 55 4.21 -3.52 -3.63
N PHE A 56 3.90 -4.16 -2.50
CA PHE A 56 4.34 -3.68 -1.19
C PHE A 56 5.83 -3.88 -0.94
N ALA A 57 6.47 -4.87 -1.57
CA ALA A 57 7.93 -4.99 -1.56
C ALA A 57 8.60 -3.76 -2.18
N VAL A 58 8.07 -3.24 -3.29
CA VAL A 58 8.55 -1.98 -3.89
C VAL A 58 8.43 -0.83 -2.88
N GLY A 59 7.26 -0.71 -2.23
CA GLY A 59 7.04 0.29 -1.18
C GLY A 59 7.97 0.16 0.01
N ALA A 60 8.21 -1.06 0.49
CA ALA A 60 9.10 -1.36 1.61
C ALA A 60 10.55 -0.97 1.31
N ILE A 61 11.03 -1.27 0.10
CA ILE A 61 12.39 -0.93 -0.34
C ILE A 61 12.55 0.59 -0.45
N LEU A 62 11.68 1.25 -1.22
CA LEU A 62 11.82 2.68 -1.50
C LEU A 62 11.52 3.52 -0.27
N GLY A 63 10.45 3.19 0.46
CA GLY A 63 10.08 3.84 1.71
C GLY A 63 11.13 3.61 2.79
N GLY A 64 11.62 2.37 2.97
CA GLY A 64 12.69 2.06 3.91
C GLY A 64 13.98 2.80 3.60
N ALA A 65 14.38 2.89 2.31
CA ALA A 65 15.54 3.66 1.89
C ALA A 65 15.37 5.17 2.14
N ALA A 66 14.17 5.72 1.93
CA ALA A 66 13.89 7.12 2.23
C ALA A 66 13.94 7.40 3.75
N PHE A 67 13.33 6.53 4.55
CA PHE A 67 13.20 6.71 6.00
C PHE A 67 14.51 6.47 6.75
N THR A 68 15.37 5.58 6.25
CA THR A 68 16.75 5.43 6.76
C THR A 68 17.59 6.66 6.45
N ARG A 69 17.50 7.21 5.24
CA ARG A 69 18.19 8.46 4.86
C ARG A 69 17.74 9.68 5.66
N SER A 70 16.49 9.72 6.10
CA SER A 70 16.00 10.78 6.99
C SER A 70 16.33 10.56 8.47
N GLY A 71 17.05 9.48 8.82
CA GLY A 71 17.38 9.13 10.21
C GLY A 71 16.21 8.58 11.03
N GLY A 72 15.11 8.18 10.38
CA GLY A 72 13.89 7.73 11.05
C GLY A 72 13.91 6.25 11.48
N ILE A 73 14.67 5.40 10.79
CA ILE A 73 14.93 4.00 11.16
C ILE A 73 16.37 3.61 10.85
N ASP A 74 16.90 2.62 11.57
CA ASP A 74 18.22 2.03 11.29
C ASP A 74 18.21 1.20 10.00
N TRP A 75 19.34 1.17 9.28
CA TRP A 75 19.46 0.44 8.02
C TRP A 75 19.22 -1.06 8.18
N ARG A 76 19.58 -1.66 9.33
CA ARG A 76 19.38 -3.08 9.62
C ARG A 76 17.90 -3.38 9.72
N VAL A 77 17.14 -2.51 10.38
CA VAL A 77 15.67 -2.66 10.50
C VAL A 77 15.03 -2.54 9.12
N ALA A 78 15.41 -1.53 8.33
CA ALA A 78 14.91 -1.40 6.96
C ALA A 78 15.28 -2.61 6.08
N GLY A 79 16.50 -3.14 6.24
CA GLY A 79 16.98 -4.34 5.56
C GLY A 79 16.14 -5.57 5.88
N VAL A 80 15.82 -5.81 7.16
CA VAL A 80 14.93 -6.91 7.56
C VAL A 80 13.54 -6.76 6.92
N VAL A 81 12.95 -5.57 6.97
CA VAL A 81 11.62 -5.30 6.38
C VAL A 81 11.64 -5.57 4.87
N ALA A 82 12.65 -5.05 4.15
CA ALA A 82 12.79 -5.28 2.72
C ALA A 82 13.03 -6.75 2.39
N ALA A 83 13.87 -7.46 3.16
CA ALA A 83 14.14 -8.87 2.96
C ALA A 83 12.89 -9.74 3.16
N THR A 84 12.09 -9.49 4.19
CA THR A 84 10.84 -10.23 4.43
C THR A 84 9.80 -9.96 3.34
N ALA A 85 9.69 -8.70 2.89
CA ALA A 85 8.78 -8.35 1.80
C ALA A 85 9.21 -9.01 0.47
N LEU A 86 10.51 -8.97 0.14
CA LEU A 86 11.06 -9.63 -1.04
C LEU A 86 10.92 -11.15 -0.98
N PHE A 87 11.16 -11.76 0.18
CA PHE A 87 10.97 -13.19 0.37
C PHE A 87 9.53 -13.59 0.02
N THR A 88 8.54 -12.85 0.53
CA THR A 88 7.13 -13.11 0.26
C THR A 88 6.81 -12.94 -1.23
N ALA A 89 7.24 -11.84 -1.84
CA ALA A 89 7.04 -11.59 -3.27
C ALA A 89 7.72 -12.67 -4.16
N ALA A 90 8.91 -13.11 -3.79
CA ALA A 90 9.65 -14.16 -4.49
C ALA A 90 8.93 -15.51 -4.40
N ASN A 91 8.42 -15.88 -3.22
CA ASN A 91 7.63 -17.11 -3.07
C ASN A 91 6.40 -17.12 -3.98
N TYR A 92 5.64 -16.02 -4.02
CA TYR A 92 4.49 -15.94 -4.95
C TYR A 92 4.91 -15.92 -6.42
N SER A 93 6.07 -15.34 -6.74
CA SER A 93 6.60 -15.37 -8.11
C SER A 93 6.98 -16.79 -8.54
N LEU A 94 7.55 -17.59 -7.63
CA LEU A 94 7.87 -19.01 -7.86
C LEU A 94 6.62 -19.89 -8.00
N LEU A 95 5.47 -19.41 -7.52
CA LEU A 95 4.17 -20.07 -7.66
C LEU A 95 3.38 -19.55 -8.87
N ASP A 96 3.99 -18.76 -9.75
CA ASP A 96 3.33 -18.09 -10.89
C ASP A 96 2.10 -17.26 -10.48
N ALA A 97 2.07 -16.79 -9.23
CA ALA A 97 0.96 -16.08 -8.62
C ALA A 97 1.18 -14.55 -8.59
N VAL A 98 1.96 -14.01 -9.54
CA VAL A 98 2.23 -12.58 -9.64
C VAL A 98 1.85 -12.08 -11.03
N VAL A 99 0.89 -11.16 -11.08
CA VAL A 99 0.46 -10.54 -12.34
C VAL A 99 1.31 -9.31 -12.62
N ALA A 100 2.47 -9.51 -13.26
CA ALA A 100 3.48 -8.47 -13.45
C ALA A 100 2.96 -7.14 -14.05
N PRO A 101 2.05 -7.12 -15.05
CA PRO A 101 1.49 -5.86 -15.56
C PRO A 101 0.74 -5.06 -14.48
N LEU A 102 0.02 -5.74 -13.59
CA LEU A 102 -0.68 -5.11 -12.47
C LEU A 102 0.30 -4.61 -11.42
N VAL A 103 1.36 -5.36 -11.11
CA VAL A 103 2.43 -4.88 -10.20
C VAL A 103 2.98 -3.54 -10.70
N TYR A 104 3.30 -3.43 -11.99
CA TYR A 104 3.82 -2.19 -12.56
C TYR A 104 2.82 -1.03 -12.45
N LEU A 105 1.56 -1.26 -12.86
CA LEU A 105 0.50 -0.25 -12.83
C LEU A 105 0.21 0.24 -11.40
N ILE A 106 -0.04 -0.71 -10.50
CA ILE A 106 -0.40 -0.45 -9.10
C ILE A 106 0.77 0.21 -8.37
N SER A 107 2.00 -0.29 -8.52
CA SER A 107 3.16 0.31 -7.86
C SER A 107 3.37 1.76 -8.27
N ARG A 108 3.21 2.10 -9.56
CA ARG A 108 3.33 3.49 -10.03
C ARG A 108 2.27 4.40 -9.40
N ALA A 109 1.01 3.98 -9.43
CA ALA A 109 -0.08 4.76 -8.83
C ALA A 109 0.10 4.90 -7.32
N TYR A 110 0.42 3.80 -6.64
CA TYR A 110 0.67 3.75 -5.21
C TYR A 110 1.83 4.66 -4.79
N LEU A 111 2.98 4.60 -5.46
CA LEU A 111 4.11 5.48 -5.17
C LEU A 111 3.80 6.95 -5.46
N GLY A 112 3.00 7.24 -6.49
CA GLY A 112 2.47 8.59 -6.72
C GLY A 112 1.63 9.09 -5.54
N GLY A 113 0.75 8.23 -5.03
CA GLY A 113 -0.02 8.49 -3.82
C GLY A 113 0.86 8.71 -2.58
N VAL A 114 1.88 7.87 -2.38
CA VAL A 114 2.87 7.98 -1.30
C VAL A 114 3.56 9.34 -1.36
N ALA A 115 4.03 9.76 -2.53
CA ALA A 115 4.69 11.05 -2.70
C ALA A 115 3.78 12.23 -2.34
N VAL A 116 2.52 12.19 -2.78
CA VAL A 116 1.51 13.22 -2.47
C VAL A 116 1.14 13.21 -0.98
N GLY A 117 0.91 12.03 -0.40
CA GLY A 117 0.60 11.88 1.01
C GLY A 117 1.74 12.36 1.91
N TRP A 118 2.99 12.01 1.55
CA TRP A 118 4.20 12.52 2.22
C TRP A 118 4.28 14.04 2.14
N TRP A 119 4.11 14.61 0.96
CA TRP A 119 4.10 16.05 0.73
C TRP A 119 3.02 16.78 1.53
N LEU A 120 1.84 16.17 1.67
CA LEU A 120 0.74 16.71 2.45
C LEU A 120 1.01 16.59 3.95
N ALA A 121 1.56 15.47 4.41
CA ALA A 121 1.90 15.24 5.82
C ALA A 121 2.85 16.30 6.37
N HIS A 122 3.80 16.77 5.56
CA HIS A 122 4.73 17.86 5.93
C HIS A 122 4.06 19.25 6.05
N ARG A 123 2.81 19.40 5.57
CA ARG A 123 2.04 20.66 5.68
C ARG A 123 0.99 20.64 6.78
N ILE A 124 0.69 19.47 7.36
CA ILE A 124 -0.37 19.33 8.36
C ILE A 124 0.24 19.42 9.76
N VAL A 125 -0.38 20.22 10.63
CA VAL A 125 -0.01 20.27 12.05
C VAL A 125 -0.36 18.94 12.71
N ALA A 126 0.67 18.19 13.11
CA ALA A 126 0.53 16.81 13.61
C ALA A 126 -0.42 16.67 14.82
N GLU A 127 -0.52 17.69 15.67
CA GLU A 127 -1.43 17.69 16.82
C GLU A 127 -2.90 17.60 16.41
N ARG A 128 -3.30 18.31 15.35
CA ARG A 128 -4.68 18.27 14.84
C ARG A 128 -5.03 16.91 14.28
N LEU A 129 -4.08 16.27 13.58
CA LEU A 129 -4.27 14.92 13.03
C LEU A 129 -4.40 13.88 14.14
N LYS A 130 -3.54 13.94 15.18
CA LYS A 130 -3.62 13.03 16.34
C LYS A 130 -4.95 13.19 17.08
N PHE A 131 -5.44 14.42 17.25
CA PHE A 131 -6.73 14.68 17.88
C PHE A 131 -7.89 14.12 17.04
N ALA A 132 -7.92 14.44 15.74
CA ALA A 132 -8.94 13.93 14.83
C ALA A 132 -8.96 12.39 14.79
N LEU A 133 -7.78 11.76 14.76
CA LEU A 133 -7.66 10.31 14.77
C LEU A 133 -8.21 9.71 16.08
N ARG A 134 -7.91 10.29 17.25
CA ARG A 134 -8.49 9.82 18.52
C ARG A 134 -10.01 9.89 18.50
N VAL A 135 -10.58 11.02 18.07
CA VAL A 135 -12.03 11.21 18.00
C VAL A 135 -12.67 10.19 17.06
N ALA A 136 -12.08 9.99 15.87
CA ALA A 136 -12.55 9.01 14.91
C ALA A 136 -12.48 7.58 15.48
N LEU A 137 -11.38 7.20 16.12
CA LEU A 137 -11.22 5.86 16.72
C LEU A 137 -12.22 5.61 17.85
N ILE A 138 -12.50 6.61 18.69
CA ILE A 138 -13.54 6.51 19.73
C ILE A 138 -14.92 6.35 19.10
N GLY A 139 -15.23 7.12 18.06
CA GLY A 139 -16.50 7.01 17.33
C GLY A 139 -16.69 5.63 16.69
N VAL A 140 -15.64 5.10 16.06
CA VAL A 140 -15.66 3.75 15.48
C VAL A 140 -15.86 2.70 16.58
N ALA A 141 -15.11 2.79 17.69
CA ALA A 141 -15.27 1.86 18.81
C ALA A 141 -16.71 1.87 19.36
N ALA A 142 -17.32 3.04 19.51
CA ALA A 142 -18.71 3.17 19.94
C ALA A 142 -19.68 2.54 18.93
N SER A 143 -19.48 2.78 17.63
CA SER A 143 -20.34 2.20 16.57
C SER A 143 -20.26 0.67 16.45
N LEU A 144 -19.22 0.04 17.01
CA LEU A 144 -19.07 -1.41 17.01
C LEU A 144 -19.75 -2.09 18.21
N VAL A 145 -20.13 -1.32 19.24
CA VAL A 145 -20.76 -1.83 20.47
C VAL A 145 -22.25 -1.47 20.53
N LEU A 146 -22.66 -0.41 19.83
CA LEU A 146 -24.06 0.01 19.67
C LEU A 146 -24.72 -0.72 18.49
#